data_AF-A0A5M9MQY1-F1
#
_entry.id   AF-A0A5M9MQY1-F1
#
_cell.length_a   1.000
_cell.length_b   1.000
_cell.length_c   1.000
_cell.angle_alpha   90.00
_cell.angle_beta   90.00
_cell.angle_gamma   90.00
#
_symmetry.space_group_name_H-M   'P 1'
#
loop_
_entity.id
_entity.type
_entity.pdbx_description
1 polymer ?
#
loop_
_entity_poly.entity_id
_entity_poly.type
_entity_poly.pdbx_seq_one_letter_code
_entity_poly.pdbx_strand_id
1 'polypeptide(L)'
;MGAREFLSDVENGVVPVNSHDQLLRIAWIYLDEPLWNGRGVFDVIEKLHTHGWSFGEGELRFNRTLDMFYLAQIAAALYITVHSSSEQIDGIFDTLDGFNTFYAEHHALLHPSVWREYYSESFLKQNTTARFYCLPDLQDLPGSNNPLDLPVREQPHVGGGPHVTKLPRWAYNVARTFLRQHLLPLATLTDIALRTLETTINRQRKTHPSVRPYSETQARFWLEYMLAPHLDARTRTEAPCPTWWKKNCFGILAAQGYHDMYEWDRKYSVKRWEASWEQKGVVEPDVEDGVRKSEIIYCGQPDGGISAYAWWRGWDGELGSEEEIEFLAAVAVEETVGVEEQLDKLDLAVRSHILLGVMRAAVKTGQEREDLLRELETGMVQSGRIKEDRVGLWLREALGVMEPYVRIWEGVWPDAEERRKMLRHILVENGQLFARWKPSPHLKEFSFVLSPPVYQG
;
A
#
# COMPACT_ATOMS: atom_id res chain seq x y z
N MET A 1 -14.61 33.90 16.69
CA MET A 1 -13.83 32.86 17.35
C MET A 1 -12.72 32.45 16.40
N GLY A 2 -11.47 32.49 16.85
CA GLY A 2 -10.32 32.08 16.04
C GLY A 2 -10.19 30.55 15.99
N ALA A 3 -9.51 30.00 14.98
CA ALA A 3 -9.33 28.55 14.86
C ALA A 3 -8.62 27.93 16.08
N ARG A 4 -7.61 28.62 16.64
CA ARG A 4 -6.89 28.18 17.85
C ARG A 4 -7.74 28.23 19.11
N GLU A 5 -8.62 29.23 19.23
CA GLU A 5 -9.57 29.36 20.34
C GLU A 5 -10.59 28.21 20.31
N PHE A 6 -11.18 27.96 19.13
CA PHE A 6 -12.06 26.82 18.90
C PHE A 6 -11.38 25.50 19.27
N LEU A 7 -10.14 25.31 18.79
CA LEU A 7 -9.41 24.08 19.07
C LEU A 7 -9.14 23.89 20.56
N SER A 8 -8.75 24.96 21.27
CA SER A 8 -8.56 24.91 22.71
C SER A 8 -9.85 24.60 23.46
N ASP A 9 -10.97 25.19 23.08
CA ASP A 9 -12.28 24.90 23.66
C ASP A 9 -12.70 23.44 23.46
N VAL A 10 -12.42 22.88 22.27
CA VAL A 10 -12.66 21.47 21.97
C VAL A 10 -11.76 20.55 22.80
N GLU A 11 -10.45 20.81 22.83
CA GLU A 11 -9.48 20.01 23.60
C GLU A 11 -9.78 20.04 25.12
N ASN A 12 -10.32 21.15 25.63
CA ASN A 12 -10.75 21.31 27.02
C ASN A 12 -12.16 20.78 27.31
N GLY A 13 -12.87 20.25 26.31
CA GLY A 13 -14.22 19.69 26.45
C GLY A 13 -15.32 20.75 26.63
N VAL A 14 -15.04 22.03 26.37
CA VAL A 14 -16.03 23.11 26.34
C VAL A 14 -16.97 22.93 25.14
N VAL A 15 -16.43 22.52 24.00
CA VAL A 15 -17.19 22.21 22.78
C VAL A 15 -17.15 20.69 22.53
N PRO A 16 -18.31 20.00 22.53
CA PRO A 16 -18.34 18.57 22.24
C PRO A 16 -18.08 18.30 20.76
N VAL A 17 -17.34 17.23 20.48
CA VAL A 17 -17.14 16.68 19.13
C VAL A 17 -18.15 15.56 18.92
N ASN A 18 -19.25 15.87 18.23
CA ASN A 18 -20.39 14.98 18.03
C ASN A 18 -20.81 14.85 16.56
N SER A 19 -20.09 15.47 15.63
CA SER A 19 -20.35 15.36 14.19
C SER A 19 -19.08 15.19 13.37
N HIS A 20 -19.26 14.61 12.18
CA HIS A 20 -18.21 14.49 11.16
C HIS A 20 -17.62 15.86 10.79
N ASP A 21 -18.47 16.87 10.60
CA ASP A 21 -18.05 18.23 10.21
C ASP A 21 -17.17 18.89 11.28
N GLN A 22 -17.47 18.66 12.57
CA GLN A 22 -16.62 19.15 13.66
C GLN A 22 -15.27 18.45 13.66
N LEU A 23 -15.24 17.14 13.42
CA LEU A 23 -13.99 16.38 13.34
C LEU A 23 -13.15 16.80 12.14
N LEU A 24 -13.77 17.00 10.96
CA LEU A 24 -13.11 17.56 9.78
C LEU A 24 -12.47 18.91 10.09
N ARG A 25 -13.18 19.79 10.82
CA ARG A 25 -12.65 21.09 11.21
C ARG A 25 -11.42 20.98 12.09
N ILE A 26 -11.46 20.09 13.10
CA ILE A 26 -10.32 19.83 13.98
C ILE A 26 -9.14 19.28 13.17
N ALA A 27 -9.38 18.29 12.32
CA ALA A 27 -8.38 17.66 11.47
C ALA A 27 -7.74 18.67 10.51
N TRP A 28 -8.54 19.56 9.92
CA TRP A 28 -8.06 20.63 9.04
C TRP A 28 -7.14 21.60 9.78
N ILE A 29 -7.49 22.02 11.01
CA ILE A 29 -6.61 22.86 11.85
C ILE A 29 -5.31 22.11 12.20
N TYR A 30 -5.41 20.84 12.58
CA TYR A 30 -4.24 20.02 12.91
C TYR A 30 -3.32 19.75 11.73
N LEU A 31 -3.83 19.80 10.49
CA LEU A 31 -3.05 19.56 9.29
C LEU A 31 -2.18 20.76 8.87
N ASP A 32 -2.44 21.98 9.36
CA ASP A 32 -1.66 23.17 9.00
C ASP A 32 -0.14 22.94 9.20
N GLU A 33 0.33 22.75 10.44
CA GLU A 33 1.77 22.54 10.66
C GLU A 33 2.34 21.27 10.00
N PRO A 34 1.73 20.08 10.10
CA PRO A 34 2.32 18.84 9.56
C PRO A 34 2.40 18.81 8.04
N LEU A 35 1.49 19.48 7.31
CA LEU A 35 1.57 19.62 5.86
C LEU A 35 2.81 20.45 5.46
N TRP A 36 3.16 21.50 6.21
CA TRP A 36 4.25 22.41 5.81
C TRP A 36 5.60 22.07 6.45
N ASN A 37 5.60 21.60 7.71
CA ASN A 37 6.77 21.56 8.58
C ASN A 37 7.28 20.13 8.89
N GLY A 38 6.71 19.10 8.25
CA GLY A 38 7.36 17.78 8.14
C GLY A 38 7.23 16.83 9.33
N ARG A 39 6.21 16.99 10.19
CA ARG A 39 5.89 16.00 11.26
C ARG A 39 5.01 14.84 10.77
N GLY A 40 4.47 14.94 9.56
CA GLY A 40 3.67 13.90 8.92
C GLY A 40 2.25 13.81 9.44
N VAL A 41 1.34 13.34 8.60
CA VAL A 41 -0.10 13.27 8.87
C VAL A 41 -0.47 12.13 9.83
N PHE A 42 0.44 11.18 10.03
CA PHE A 42 0.28 10.17 11.07
C PHE A 42 0.23 10.78 12.48
N ASP A 43 0.98 11.87 12.75
CA ASP A 43 0.91 12.55 14.04
C ASP A 43 -0.49 13.16 14.29
N VAL A 44 -1.16 13.61 13.22
CA VAL A 44 -2.53 14.11 13.31
C VAL A 44 -3.48 12.98 13.72
N ILE A 45 -3.34 11.78 13.13
CA ILE A 45 -4.14 10.60 13.52
C ILE A 45 -3.94 10.27 14.99
N GLU A 46 -2.70 10.16 15.45
CA GLU A 46 -2.40 9.84 16.85
C GLU A 46 -2.96 10.91 17.81
N LYS A 47 -2.93 12.18 17.41
CA LYS A 47 -3.54 13.27 18.17
C LYS A 47 -5.05 13.12 18.25
N LEU A 48 -5.74 12.87 17.14
CA LEU A 48 -7.19 12.63 17.12
C LEU A 48 -7.57 11.45 18.03
N HIS A 49 -6.83 10.33 17.92
CA HIS A 49 -7.08 9.12 18.70
C HIS A 49 -6.86 9.32 20.21
N THR A 50 -5.87 10.11 20.61
CA THR A 50 -5.60 10.45 22.02
C THR A 50 -6.78 11.17 22.67
N HIS A 51 -7.53 11.98 21.90
CA HIS A 51 -8.76 12.63 22.36
C HIS A 51 -10.02 11.76 22.17
N GLY A 52 -9.86 10.52 21.71
CA GLY A 52 -10.97 9.58 21.49
C GLY A 52 -11.77 9.85 20.22
N TRP A 53 -11.23 10.65 19.29
CA TRP A 53 -11.86 11.04 18.03
C TRP A 53 -11.41 10.17 16.87
N SER A 54 -12.34 9.87 15.96
CA SER A 54 -12.16 9.00 14.79
C SER A 54 -13.27 9.31 13.79
N PHE A 55 -12.96 9.29 12.50
CA PHE A 55 -13.93 9.42 11.42
C PHE A 55 -14.75 8.13 11.25
N GLY A 56 -14.18 6.99 11.62
CA GLY A 56 -14.90 5.72 11.66
C GLY A 56 -15.85 5.63 12.86
N GLU A 57 -16.96 4.92 12.64
CA GLU A 57 -17.97 4.60 13.65
C GLU A 57 -18.10 3.08 13.85
N GLY A 58 -18.62 2.64 15.00
CA GLY A 58 -18.84 1.23 15.29
C GLY A 58 -17.55 0.40 15.21
N GLU A 59 -17.56 -0.65 14.39
CA GLU A 59 -16.39 -1.52 14.13
C GLU A 59 -15.24 -0.80 13.40
N LEU A 60 -15.52 0.33 12.74
CA LEU A 60 -14.50 1.12 12.03
C LEU A 60 -13.92 2.23 12.91
N ARG A 61 -14.36 2.36 14.17
CA ARG A 61 -13.83 3.38 15.07
C ARG A 61 -12.34 3.14 15.33
N PHE A 62 -11.54 4.21 15.22
CA PHE A 62 -10.08 4.20 15.27
C PHE A 62 -9.43 3.38 14.16
N ASN A 63 -10.10 3.27 13.01
CA ASN A 63 -9.51 2.65 11.83
C ASN A 63 -8.53 3.62 11.17
N ARG A 64 -7.22 3.34 11.32
CA ARG A 64 -6.14 4.18 10.80
C ARG A 64 -6.26 4.45 9.30
N THR A 65 -6.64 3.46 8.49
CA THR A 65 -6.82 3.64 7.04
C THR A 65 -7.94 4.64 6.74
N LEU A 66 -9.10 4.50 7.39
CA LEU A 66 -10.24 5.39 7.18
C LEU A 66 -9.94 6.81 7.67
N ASP A 67 -9.28 6.95 8.81
CA ASP A 67 -8.91 8.26 9.34
C ASP A 67 -7.87 8.95 8.45
N MET A 68 -6.89 8.20 7.95
CA MET A 68 -5.91 8.68 6.98
C MET A 68 -6.57 9.13 5.67
N PHE A 69 -7.57 8.39 5.20
CA PHE A 69 -8.29 8.75 3.99
C PHE A 69 -8.89 10.15 4.09
N TYR A 70 -9.53 10.51 5.19
CA TYR A 70 -10.07 11.86 5.35
C TYR A 70 -8.99 12.94 5.44
N LEU A 71 -7.85 12.67 6.06
CA LEU A 71 -6.71 13.59 6.01
C LEU A 71 -6.18 13.79 4.58
N ALA A 72 -6.12 12.71 3.80
CA ALA A 72 -5.74 12.77 2.39
C ALA A 72 -6.74 13.61 1.57
N GLN A 73 -8.05 13.50 1.83
CA GLN A 73 -9.06 14.33 1.17
C GLN A 73 -8.90 15.80 1.50
N ILE A 74 -8.64 16.13 2.77
CA ILE A 74 -8.38 17.51 3.18
C ILE A 74 -7.14 18.05 2.44
N ALA A 75 -6.07 17.26 2.36
CA ALA A 75 -4.86 17.67 1.66
C ALA A 75 -5.08 17.88 0.15
N ALA A 76 -5.87 17.01 -0.50
CA ALA A 76 -6.26 17.18 -1.90
C ALA A 76 -7.10 18.42 -2.14
N ALA A 77 -8.13 18.63 -1.33
CA ALA A 77 -8.96 19.82 -1.41
C ALA A 77 -8.15 21.11 -1.18
N LEU A 78 -7.20 21.10 -0.23
CA LEU A 78 -6.31 22.23 0.02
C LEU A 78 -5.42 22.52 -1.19
N TYR A 79 -4.81 21.47 -1.76
CA TYR A 79 -3.99 21.59 -2.96
C TYR A 79 -4.79 22.18 -4.13
N ILE A 80 -6.02 21.69 -4.35
CA ILE A 80 -6.93 22.22 -5.38
C ILE A 80 -7.19 23.70 -5.15
N THR A 81 -7.52 24.08 -3.91
CA THR A 81 -7.80 25.48 -3.54
C THR A 81 -6.60 26.38 -3.81
N VAL A 82 -5.39 25.93 -3.46
CA VAL A 82 -4.12 26.66 -3.68
C VAL A 82 -3.82 26.92 -5.14
N HIS A 83 -4.10 25.95 -6.00
CA HIS A 83 -3.72 26.06 -7.42
C HIS A 83 -4.85 26.61 -8.30
N SER A 84 -6.09 26.64 -7.80
CA SER A 84 -7.24 27.17 -8.53
C SER A 84 -7.55 28.62 -8.18
N SER A 85 -7.09 29.11 -7.02
CA SER A 85 -7.28 30.50 -6.59
C SER A 85 -6.10 31.39 -6.98
N SER A 86 -6.41 32.61 -7.45
CA SER A 86 -5.41 33.67 -7.69
C SER A 86 -5.05 34.47 -6.43
N GLU A 87 -5.76 34.24 -5.31
CA GLU A 87 -5.55 34.95 -4.04
C GLU A 87 -4.58 34.18 -3.13
N GLN A 88 -3.75 34.90 -2.38
CA GLN A 88 -2.88 34.32 -1.36
C GLN A 88 -3.74 33.70 -0.25
N ILE A 89 -3.52 32.41 0.02
CA ILE A 89 -4.20 31.59 1.04
C ILE A 89 -3.68 31.88 2.47
N ASP A 90 -2.94 32.97 2.63
CA ASP A 90 -2.32 33.32 3.90
C ASP A 90 -3.41 33.54 4.97
N GLY A 91 -3.33 32.77 6.05
CA GLY A 91 -4.31 32.77 7.13
C GLY A 91 -5.63 32.04 6.85
N ILE A 92 -5.74 31.19 5.82
CA ILE A 92 -6.95 30.37 5.61
C ILE A 92 -7.28 29.56 6.86
N PHE A 93 -6.26 29.00 7.53
CA PHE A 93 -6.36 28.21 8.75
C PHE A 93 -6.68 29.04 10.02
N ASP A 94 -6.61 30.37 9.96
CA ASP A 94 -6.75 31.21 11.15
C ASP A 94 -8.21 31.47 11.53
N THR A 95 -9.14 31.29 10.59
CA THR A 95 -10.55 31.66 10.77
C THR A 95 -11.50 30.48 10.59
N LEU A 96 -12.62 30.50 11.33
CA LEU A 96 -13.68 29.51 11.17
C LEU A 96 -14.43 29.66 9.84
N ASP A 97 -14.52 30.87 9.31
CA ASP A 97 -15.15 31.13 8.02
C ASP A 97 -14.32 30.55 6.86
N GLY A 98 -12.99 30.54 6.99
CA GLY A 98 -12.09 29.85 6.05
C GLY A 98 -12.44 28.37 5.90
N PHE A 99 -12.65 27.66 7.01
CA PHE A 99 -13.10 26.27 6.96
C PHE A 99 -14.49 26.12 6.33
N ASN A 100 -15.44 27.00 6.65
CA ASN A 100 -16.81 26.87 6.12
C ASN A 100 -16.85 27.03 4.59
N THR A 101 -16.11 28.01 4.05
CA THR A 101 -15.94 28.20 2.60
C THR A 101 -15.28 26.98 1.97
N PHE A 102 -14.17 26.51 2.55
CA PHE A 102 -13.46 25.32 2.10
C PHE A 102 -14.36 24.08 2.07
N TYR A 103 -15.11 23.84 3.14
CA TYR A 103 -16.00 22.68 3.24
C TYR A 103 -17.15 22.75 2.24
N ALA A 104 -17.73 23.93 2.01
CA ALA A 104 -18.80 24.10 1.02
C ALA A 104 -18.32 23.82 -0.42
N GLU A 105 -17.10 24.27 -0.76
CA GLU A 105 -16.51 24.05 -2.08
C GLU A 105 -16.14 22.58 -2.30
N HIS A 106 -15.59 21.91 -1.29
CA HIS A 106 -15.04 20.55 -1.40
C HIS A 106 -15.92 19.48 -0.74
N HIS A 107 -17.21 19.76 -0.50
CA HIS A 107 -18.13 18.85 0.19
C HIS A 107 -18.18 17.45 -0.46
N ALA A 108 -18.08 17.37 -1.79
CA ALA A 108 -18.04 16.10 -2.52
C ALA A 108 -16.86 15.19 -2.12
N LEU A 109 -15.72 15.76 -1.72
CA LEU A 109 -14.55 15.00 -1.25
C LEU A 109 -14.60 14.71 0.26
N LEU A 110 -15.42 15.44 1.01
CA LEU A 110 -15.34 15.48 2.48
C LEU A 110 -16.56 14.88 3.18
N HIS A 111 -17.67 14.61 2.49
CA HIS A 111 -18.87 14.13 3.16
C HIS A 111 -18.67 12.75 3.86
N PRO A 112 -19.47 12.43 4.91
CA PRO A 112 -19.22 11.28 5.80
C PRO A 112 -19.25 9.88 5.14
N SER A 113 -19.84 9.78 3.94
CA SER A 113 -19.99 8.51 3.21
C SER A 113 -19.10 8.39 1.98
N VAL A 114 -18.28 9.41 1.67
CA VAL A 114 -17.45 9.45 0.45
C VAL A 114 -16.45 8.31 0.39
N TRP A 115 -15.97 7.83 1.55
CA TRP A 115 -15.02 6.72 1.62
C TRP A 115 -15.53 5.43 0.96
N ARG A 116 -16.85 5.25 0.87
CA ARG A 116 -17.49 4.06 0.26
C ARG A 116 -17.24 3.96 -1.25
N GLU A 117 -16.82 5.05 -1.88
CA GLU A 117 -16.43 5.04 -3.29
C GLU A 117 -15.01 4.50 -3.50
N TYR A 118 -14.17 4.57 -2.46
CA TYR A 118 -12.74 4.23 -2.51
C TYR A 118 -12.43 2.91 -1.82
N TYR A 119 -13.15 2.62 -0.73
CA TYR A 119 -12.93 1.43 0.07
C TYR A 119 -14.18 0.54 0.16
N SER A 120 -13.97 -0.77 0.09
CA SER A 120 -15.00 -1.72 0.53
C SER A 120 -15.08 -1.81 2.04
N GLU A 121 -16.29 -1.95 2.58
CA GLU A 121 -16.49 -2.13 4.02
C GLU A 121 -15.82 -3.41 4.54
N SER A 122 -15.85 -4.49 3.76
CA SER A 122 -15.14 -5.74 4.08
C SER A 122 -13.63 -5.56 4.22
N PHE A 123 -13.03 -4.68 3.41
CA PHE A 123 -11.60 -4.39 3.48
C PHE A 123 -11.26 -3.54 4.70
N LEU A 124 -12.05 -2.50 5.01
CA LEU A 124 -11.85 -1.68 6.20
C LEU A 124 -12.10 -2.44 7.52
N LYS A 125 -12.88 -3.52 7.50
CA LYS A 125 -13.07 -4.36 8.70
C LYS A 125 -11.92 -5.32 9.00
N GLN A 126 -10.92 -5.40 8.12
CA GLN A 126 -9.73 -6.20 8.38
C GLN A 126 -8.90 -5.59 9.51
N ASN A 127 -8.39 -6.42 10.43
CA ASN A 127 -7.51 -5.96 11.51
C ASN A 127 -6.30 -5.16 10.99
N THR A 128 -5.84 -5.49 9.78
CA THR A 128 -4.70 -4.84 9.13
C THR A 128 -4.98 -3.38 8.77
N THR A 129 -6.16 -3.05 8.24
CA THR A 129 -6.50 -1.66 7.87
C THR A 129 -6.81 -0.79 9.08
N ALA A 130 -7.26 -1.39 10.19
CA ALA A 130 -7.41 -0.69 11.45
C ALA A 130 -6.07 -0.21 12.02
N ARG A 131 -4.99 -0.97 11.79
CA ARG A 131 -3.66 -0.73 12.37
C ARG A 131 -2.70 0.02 11.46
N PHE A 132 -2.85 -0.15 10.15
CA PHE A 132 -1.95 0.39 9.14
C PHE A 132 -2.74 1.20 8.13
N TYR A 133 -2.10 2.22 7.56
CA TYR A 133 -2.63 2.86 6.37
C TYR A 133 -2.43 1.97 5.13
N CYS A 134 -3.55 1.54 4.55
CA CYS A 134 -3.60 0.81 3.28
C CYS A 134 -4.22 1.69 2.19
N LEU A 135 -3.72 1.59 0.96
CA LEU A 135 -4.33 2.28 -0.20
C LEU A 135 -5.71 1.69 -0.54
N PRO A 136 -6.60 2.47 -1.19
CA PRO A 136 -7.95 1.99 -1.47
C PRO A 136 -8.03 0.84 -2.47
N ASP A 137 -9.02 -0.04 -2.26
CA ASP A 137 -9.26 -1.24 -3.05
C ASP A 137 -10.20 -0.98 -4.24
N LEU A 138 -11.07 0.04 -4.17
CA LEU A 138 -12.09 0.30 -5.21
C LEU A 138 -11.73 1.40 -6.20
N GLN A 139 -11.01 2.45 -5.79
CA GLN A 139 -10.60 3.56 -6.66
C GLN A 139 -9.29 4.18 -6.17
N ASP A 140 -8.54 4.84 -7.05
CA ASP A 140 -7.36 5.60 -6.64
C ASP A 140 -7.76 6.79 -5.75
N LEU A 141 -6.85 7.26 -4.88
CA LEU A 141 -7.13 8.44 -4.04
C LEU A 141 -7.39 9.67 -4.91
N PRO A 142 -8.23 10.62 -4.46
CA PRO A 142 -8.45 11.87 -5.20
C PRO A 142 -7.17 12.64 -5.47
N GLY A 143 -7.10 13.26 -6.64
CA GLY A 143 -5.89 13.93 -7.13
C GLY A 143 -4.84 13.00 -7.74
N SER A 144 -4.94 11.67 -7.53
CA SER A 144 -3.96 10.69 -8.03
C SER A 144 -3.87 10.55 -9.54
N ASN A 145 -4.84 11.09 -10.26
CA ASN A 145 -4.93 11.04 -11.72
C ASN A 145 -4.61 12.40 -12.37
N ASN A 146 -4.16 13.41 -11.62
CA ASN A 146 -3.79 14.71 -12.17
C ASN A 146 -2.28 14.93 -12.16
N PRO A 147 -1.73 15.54 -13.21
CA PRO A 147 -0.39 16.09 -13.18
C PRO A 147 -0.20 17.12 -12.05
N LEU A 148 0.96 17.04 -11.39
CA LEU A 148 1.46 18.03 -10.44
C LEU A 148 1.57 19.42 -11.09
N ASP A 149 1.32 20.46 -10.28
CA ASP A 149 1.41 21.89 -10.64
C ASP A 149 0.55 22.34 -11.84
N LEU A 150 -0.38 21.50 -12.31
CA LEU A 150 -1.38 21.87 -13.31
C LEU A 150 -2.77 21.99 -12.67
N PRO A 151 -3.63 22.89 -13.17
CA PRO A 151 -5.02 22.95 -12.74
C PRO A 151 -5.66 21.58 -12.89
N VAL A 152 -6.46 21.18 -11.89
CA VAL A 152 -7.19 19.92 -11.98
C VAL A 152 -8.02 19.94 -13.26
N ARG A 153 -7.68 19.06 -14.20
CA ARG A 153 -8.48 18.90 -15.42
C ARG A 153 -9.92 18.58 -15.01
N GLU A 154 -10.87 19.40 -15.48
CA GLU A 154 -12.30 19.21 -15.25
C GLU A 154 -12.81 17.86 -15.81
N GLN A 155 -12.06 17.25 -16.73
CA GLN A 155 -12.34 15.93 -17.27
C GLN A 155 -11.17 14.98 -17.00
N PRO A 156 -11.44 13.77 -16.47
CA PRO A 156 -10.46 12.69 -16.41
C PRO A 156 -9.87 12.47 -17.81
N HIS A 157 -8.59 12.12 -17.87
CA HIS A 157 -8.01 11.63 -19.12
C HIS A 157 -8.84 10.50 -19.69
N VAL A 158 -9.22 10.64 -20.95
CA VAL A 158 -10.00 9.62 -21.65
C VAL A 158 -9.18 8.33 -21.67
N GLY A 159 -9.72 7.24 -21.12
CA GLY A 159 -9.03 5.95 -20.97
C GLY A 159 -8.17 5.77 -19.70
N GLY A 160 -7.99 6.81 -18.87
CA GLY A 160 -7.31 6.70 -17.57
C GLY A 160 -8.10 5.95 -16.50
N GLY A 161 -9.45 5.96 -16.59
CA GLY A 161 -10.33 5.24 -15.67
C GLY A 161 -10.12 5.56 -14.18
N PRO A 162 -10.84 4.88 -13.27
CA PRO A 162 -10.71 5.05 -11.81
C PRO A 162 -9.44 4.41 -11.21
N HIS A 163 -8.51 3.92 -12.05
CA HIS A 163 -7.39 3.05 -11.67
C HIS A 163 -6.10 3.39 -12.42
N VAL A 164 -5.82 4.69 -12.61
CA VAL A 164 -4.61 5.17 -13.30
C VAL A 164 -3.35 4.59 -12.66
N THR A 165 -3.33 4.44 -11.34
CA THR A 165 -2.15 4.03 -10.57
C THR A 165 -2.21 2.60 -10.07
N LYS A 166 -3.40 2.00 -9.94
CA LYS A 166 -3.58 0.64 -9.37
C LYS A 166 -2.80 -0.44 -10.13
N LEU A 167 -2.99 -0.55 -11.46
CA LEU A 167 -2.30 -1.57 -12.27
C LEU A 167 -0.79 -1.32 -12.41
N PRO A 168 -0.31 -0.09 -12.69
CA PRO A 168 1.12 0.20 -12.68
C PRO A 168 1.79 -0.08 -11.34
N ARG A 169 1.14 0.28 -10.21
CA ARG A 169 1.66 0.02 -8.86
C ARG A 169 1.81 -1.47 -8.58
N TRP A 170 0.77 -2.24 -8.89
CA TRP A 170 0.81 -3.70 -8.77
C TRP A 170 1.95 -4.30 -9.62
N ALA A 171 2.07 -3.87 -10.89
CA ALA A 171 3.13 -4.36 -11.78
C ALA A 171 4.54 -3.97 -11.29
N TYR A 172 4.68 -2.77 -10.73
CA TYR A 172 5.91 -2.31 -10.08
C TYR A 172 6.27 -3.19 -8.88
N ASN A 173 5.29 -3.63 -8.09
CA ASN A 173 5.51 -4.56 -6.99
C ASN A 173 5.95 -5.95 -7.52
N VAL A 174 5.33 -6.47 -8.59
CA VAL A 174 5.75 -7.71 -9.24
C VAL A 174 7.20 -7.63 -9.72
N ALA A 175 7.56 -6.53 -10.38
CA ALA A 175 8.91 -6.32 -10.89
C ALA A 175 9.96 -6.23 -9.77
N ARG A 176 9.61 -5.59 -8.64
CA ARG A 176 10.47 -5.59 -7.45
C ARG A 176 10.61 -6.95 -6.83
N THR A 177 9.53 -7.73 -6.76
CA THR A 177 9.55 -9.10 -6.28
C THR A 177 10.48 -9.95 -7.15
N PHE A 178 10.37 -9.84 -8.49
CA PHE A 178 11.29 -10.49 -9.44
C PHE A 178 12.77 -10.18 -9.20
N LEU A 179 13.10 -8.94 -8.85
CA LEU A 179 14.48 -8.53 -8.54
C LEU A 179 14.98 -9.07 -7.19
N ARG A 180 14.07 -9.23 -6.22
CA ARG A 180 14.40 -9.58 -4.82
C ARG A 180 14.44 -11.07 -4.57
N GLN A 181 13.59 -11.80 -5.28
CA GLN A 181 13.36 -13.22 -5.09
C GLN A 181 13.81 -13.96 -6.33
N HIS A 182 14.90 -14.70 -6.16
CA HIS A 182 15.56 -15.40 -7.25
C HIS A 182 15.08 -16.84 -7.42
N LEU A 183 14.31 -17.37 -6.45
CA LEU A 183 13.87 -18.77 -6.44
C LEU A 183 12.87 -19.10 -7.56
N LEU A 184 12.02 -18.15 -7.95
CA LEU A 184 11.02 -18.39 -8.97
C LEU A 184 11.49 -17.91 -10.36
N PRO A 185 11.25 -18.71 -11.42
CA PRO A 185 11.36 -18.26 -12.80
C PRO A 185 10.39 -17.11 -13.10
N LEU A 186 10.75 -16.24 -14.05
CA LEU A 186 9.91 -15.12 -14.47
C LEU A 186 8.52 -15.58 -14.94
N ALA A 187 8.45 -16.68 -15.69
CA ALA A 187 7.19 -17.24 -16.20
C ALA A 187 6.24 -17.60 -15.04
N THR A 188 6.73 -18.37 -14.05
CA THR A 188 5.96 -18.73 -12.85
C THR A 188 5.49 -17.50 -12.08
N LEU A 189 6.36 -16.51 -11.90
CA LEU A 189 6.00 -15.27 -11.22
C LEU A 189 4.92 -14.49 -11.98
N THR A 190 5.02 -14.45 -13.30
CA THR A 190 4.05 -13.77 -14.20
C THR A 190 2.69 -14.45 -14.13
N ASP A 191 2.66 -15.79 -14.18
CA ASP A 191 1.42 -16.57 -14.07
C ASP A 191 0.75 -16.38 -12.70
N ILE A 192 1.54 -16.39 -11.61
CA ILE A 192 1.03 -16.08 -10.26
C ILE A 192 0.46 -14.67 -10.21
N ALA A 193 1.18 -13.69 -10.74
CA ALA A 193 0.76 -12.30 -10.76
C ALA A 193 -0.58 -12.14 -11.49
N LEU A 194 -0.68 -12.59 -12.75
CA LEU A 194 -1.90 -12.46 -13.55
C LEU A 194 -3.09 -13.18 -12.90
N ARG A 195 -2.90 -14.41 -12.42
CA ARG A 195 -3.94 -15.20 -11.75
C ARG A 195 -4.46 -14.54 -10.48
N THR A 196 -3.56 -14.02 -9.63
CA THR A 196 -3.94 -13.37 -8.37
C THR A 196 -4.65 -12.05 -8.61
N LEU A 197 -4.20 -11.27 -9.60
CA LEU A 197 -4.86 -10.03 -10.01
C LEU A 197 -6.28 -10.29 -10.53
N GLU A 198 -6.44 -11.24 -11.45
CA GLU A 198 -7.76 -11.63 -11.99
C GLU A 198 -8.71 -12.10 -10.88
N THR A 199 -8.22 -12.96 -9.98
CA THR A 199 -9.01 -13.48 -8.86
C THR A 199 -9.48 -12.37 -7.93
N THR A 200 -8.59 -11.44 -7.59
CA THR A 200 -8.88 -10.34 -6.66
C THR A 200 -9.87 -9.34 -7.26
N ILE A 201 -9.67 -8.93 -8.52
CA ILE A 201 -10.61 -8.04 -9.23
C ILE A 201 -11.99 -8.69 -9.36
N ASN A 202 -12.05 -9.98 -9.72
CA ASN A 202 -13.32 -10.70 -9.83
C ASN A 202 -14.01 -10.87 -8.46
N ARG A 203 -13.24 -11.02 -7.37
CA ARG A 203 -13.78 -11.03 -6.00
C ARG A 203 -14.40 -9.67 -5.65
N GLN A 204 -13.66 -8.58 -5.83
CA GLN A 204 -14.14 -7.21 -5.56
C GLN A 204 -15.40 -6.86 -6.35
N ARG A 205 -15.46 -7.24 -7.64
CA ARG A 205 -16.60 -7.00 -8.53
C ARG A 205 -17.89 -7.69 -8.10
N LYS A 206 -17.81 -8.85 -7.45
CA LYS A 206 -19.01 -9.56 -6.97
C LYS A 206 -19.81 -8.70 -5.98
N THR A 207 -19.10 -7.89 -5.20
CA THR A 207 -19.68 -7.00 -4.18
C THR A 207 -19.78 -5.55 -4.65
N HIS A 208 -18.90 -5.10 -5.55
CA HIS A 208 -18.83 -3.72 -6.04
C HIS A 208 -18.82 -3.69 -7.57
N PRO A 209 -19.99 -3.63 -8.22
CA PRO A 209 -20.09 -3.61 -9.69
C PRO A 209 -19.41 -2.40 -10.36
N SER A 210 -19.08 -1.34 -9.60
CA SER A 210 -18.32 -0.18 -10.05
C SER A 210 -16.86 -0.51 -10.37
N VAL A 211 -16.31 -1.58 -9.79
CA VAL A 211 -14.94 -2.04 -10.07
C VAL A 211 -14.87 -2.52 -11.52
N ARG A 212 -13.87 -2.04 -12.26
CA ARG A 212 -13.68 -2.42 -13.66
C ARG A 212 -13.34 -3.92 -13.79
N PRO A 213 -13.75 -4.60 -14.88
CA PRO A 213 -13.39 -5.99 -15.14
C PRO A 213 -11.89 -6.27 -15.07
N TYR A 214 -11.44 -7.52 -15.10
CA TYR A 214 -10.03 -7.79 -15.34
C TYR A 214 -9.73 -7.70 -16.84
N SER A 215 -8.64 -7.04 -17.22
CA SER A 215 -8.11 -7.04 -18.60
C SER A 215 -6.70 -7.62 -18.60
N GLU A 216 -6.54 -8.79 -19.23
CA GLU A 216 -5.22 -9.40 -19.39
C GLU A 216 -4.30 -8.53 -20.26
N THR A 217 -4.86 -7.81 -21.23
CA THR A 217 -4.09 -6.86 -22.08
C THR A 217 -3.45 -5.78 -21.22
N GLN A 218 -4.23 -5.11 -20.38
CA GLN A 218 -3.70 -4.03 -19.54
C GLN A 218 -2.73 -4.54 -18.48
N ALA A 219 -3.03 -5.69 -17.87
CA ALA A 219 -2.16 -6.32 -16.90
C ALA A 219 -0.79 -6.68 -17.51
N ARG A 220 -0.78 -7.31 -18.69
CA ARG A 220 0.46 -7.65 -19.41
C ARG A 220 1.22 -6.42 -19.88
N PHE A 221 0.53 -5.40 -20.38
CA PHE A 221 1.16 -4.13 -20.77
C PHE A 221 1.96 -3.53 -19.60
N TRP A 222 1.33 -3.39 -18.43
CA TRP A 222 2.00 -2.81 -17.27
C TRP A 222 3.09 -3.70 -16.69
N LEU A 223 2.90 -5.03 -16.70
CA LEU A 223 3.96 -5.97 -16.35
C LEU A 223 5.18 -5.80 -17.25
N GLU A 224 5.00 -5.80 -18.57
CA GLU A 224 6.09 -5.62 -19.53
C GLU A 224 6.79 -4.28 -19.31
N TYR A 225 6.02 -3.19 -19.19
CA TYR A 225 6.55 -1.84 -18.97
C TYR A 225 7.40 -1.75 -17.68
N MET A 226 6.91 -2.32 -16.59
CA MET A 226 7.60 -2.27 -15.29
C MET A 226 8.75 -3.28 -15.17
N LEU A 227 8.67 -4.42 -15.86
CA LEU A 227 9.73 -5.44 -15.85
C LEU A 227 10.86 -5.12 -16.82
N ALA A 228 10.60 -4.44 -17.94
CA ALA A 228 11.59 -4.21 -18.99
C ALA A 228 12.92 -3.61 -18.47
N PRO A 229 12.95 -2.60 -17.58
CA PRO A 229 14.20 -2.07 -17.02
C PRO A 229 14.99 -3.06 -16.15
N HIS A 230 14.37 -4.19 -15.79
CA HIS A 230 14.87 -5.15 -14.80
C HIS A 230 15.25 -6.51 -15.40
N LEU A 231 14.82 -6.80 -16.63
CA LEU A 231 15.17 -8.04 -17.32
C LEU A 231 16.70 -8.16 -17.50
N ASP A 232 17.36 -7.07 -17.92
CA ASP A 232 18.81 -7.03 -18.08
C ASP A 232 19.59 -6.97 -16.75
N ALA A 233 18.92 -6.54 -15.67
CA ALA A 233 19.55 -6.39 -14.36
C ALA A 233 19.75 -7.74 -13.66
N ARG A 234 18.91 -8.74 -13.95
CA ARG A 234 19.03 -10.10 -13.39
C ARG A 234 19.94 -11.02 -14.22
N THR A 235 20.18 -10.69 -15.50
CA THR A 235 21.09 -11.44 -16.39
C THR A 235 22.55 -11.04 -16.21
N ARG A 236 22.81 -9.79 -15.79
CA ARG A 236 24.12 -9.41 -15.26
C ARG A 236 24.31 -10.12 -13.94
N THR A 237 25.40 -10.87 -13.79
CA THR A 237 25.90 -11.44 -12.52
C THR A 237 26.29 -10.37 -11.49
N GLU A 238 25.75 -9.16 -11.61
CA GLU A 238 25.91 -8.08 -10.65
C GLU A 238 25.07 -8.43 -9.41
N ALA A 239 25.72 -8.39 -8.25
CA ALA A 239 25.04 -8.58 -6.97
C ALA A 239 23.83 -7.63 -6.87
N PRO A 240 22.67 -8.11 -6.40
CA PRO A 240 21.47 -7.29 -6.26
C PRO A 240 21.75 -5.96 -5.59
N CYS A 241 21.39 -4.87 -6.28
CA CYS A 241 21.68 -3.53 -5.78
C CYS A 241 20.98 -3.34 -4.43
N PRO A 242 21.67 -2.83 -3.38
CA PRO A 242 21.03 -2.55 -2.09
C PRO A 242 19.81 -1.63 -2.20
N THR A 243 19.71 -0.84 -3.28
CA THR A 243 18.55 0.00 -3.59
C THR A 243 17.30 -0.81 -3.94
N TRP A 244 17.43 -2.04 -4.47
CA TRP A 244 16.30 -2.94 -4.73
C TRP A 244 15.65 -3.39 -3.42
N TRP A 245 16.33 -3.27 -2.28
CA TRP A 245 15.79 -3.53 -0.96
C TRP A 245 15.28 -2.26 -0.24
N LYS A 246 15.29 -1.09 -0.89
CA LYS A 246 14.67 0.14 -0.36
C LYS A 246 13.15 0.07 -0.32
N LYS A 247 12.54 1.04 0.36
CA LYS A 247 11.09 1.19 0.56
C LYS A 247 10.32 1.20 -0.77
N ASN A 248 9.01 0.92 -0.74
CA ASN A 248 8.18 1.21 -1.90
C ASN A 248 8.29 2.71 -2.16
N CYS A 249 8.53 3.07 -3.42
CA CYS A 249 8.59 4.46 -3.84
C CYS A 249 7.76 4.67 -5.10
N PHE A 250 6.86 3.74 -5.42
CA PHE A 250 6.00 3.85 -6.59
C PHE A 250 5.27 5.19 -6.62
N GLY A 251 4.60 5.58 -5.52
CA GLY A 251 3.88 6.85 -5.46
C GLY A 251 4.78 8.06 -5.70
N ILE A 252 6.04 8.01 -5.23
CA ILE A 252 7.03 9.06 -5.47
C ILE A 252 7.44 9.10 -6.95
N LEU A 253 7.72 7.94 -7.53
CA LEU A 253 8.17 7.81 -8.92
C LEU A 253 7.06 8.19 -9.91
N ALA A 254 5.82 7.81 -9.65
CA ALA A 254 4.65 8.22 -10.42
C ALA A 254 4.45 9.74 -10.34
N ALA A 255 4.52 10.31 -9.13
CA ALA A 255 4.37 11.75 -8.92
C ALA A 255 5.47 12.56 -9.64
N GLN A 256 6.70 12.06 -9.70
CA GLN A 256 7.81 12.71 -10.41
C GLN A 256 7.81 12.49 -11.92
N GLY A 257 6.90 11.68 -12.45
CA GLY A 257 6.88 11.28 -13.85
C GLY A 257 8.04 10.41 -14.27
N TYR A 258 8.64 9.68 -13.32
CA TYR A 258 9.63 8.65 -13.62
C TYR A 258 8.98 7.49 -14.39
N HIS A 259 7.72 7.21 -14.10
CA HIS A 259 6.89 6.29 -14.87
C HIS A 259 5.81 7.07 -15.61
N ASP A 260 5.74 6.89 -16.91
CA ASP A 260 4.68 7.46 -17.73
C ASP A 260 3.40 6.64 -17.53
N MET A 261 2.48 7.20 -16.73
CA MET A 261 1.22 6.54 -16.35
C MET A 261 0.21 6.48 -17.50
N TYR A 262 0.53 7.11 -18.63
CA TYR A 262 -0.26 7.09 -19.86
C TYR A 262 0.53 6.53 -21.04
N GLU A 263 1.64 5.81 -20.82
CA GLU A 263 2.42 5.20 -21.91
C GLU A 263 1.55 4.29 -22.80
N TRP A 264 0.48 3.71 -22.25
CA TRP A 264 -0.47 2.88 -22.99
C TRP A 264 -1.13 3.64 -24.16
N ASP A 265 -1.34 4.96 -24.06
CA ASP A 265 -1.94 5.81 -25.11
C ASP A 265 -1.09 5.87 -26.39
N ARG A 266 0.19 5.47 -26.31
CA ARG A 266 1.08 5.38 -27.46
C ARG A 266 0.86 4.12 -28.28
N LYS A 267 0.33 3.06 -27.66
CA LYS A 267 0.10 1.74 -28.28
C LYS A 267 -1.39 1.47 -28.54
N TYR A 268 -2.28 2.01 -27.72
CA TYR A 268 -3.71 1.72 -27.77
C TYR A 268 -4.53 2.99 -27.91
N SER A 269 -5.54 2.96 -28.78
CA SER A 269 -6.61 3.95 -28.76
C SER A 269 -7.45 3.74 -27.51
N VAL A 270 -8.04 4.81 -26.97
CA VAL A 270 -9.00 4.74 -25.84
C VAL A 270 -10.03 3.64 -26.08
N LYS A 271 -10.63 3.61 -27.28
CA LYS A 271 -11.68 2.65 -27.62
C LYS A 271 -11.18 1.21 -27.47
N ARG A 272 -9.95 0.92 -27.90
CA ARG A 272 -9.37 -0.42 -27.81
C ARG A 272 -8.92 -0.76 -26.40
N TRP A 273 -8.33 0.20 -25.71
CA TRP A 273 -7.93 0.07 -24.30
C TRP A 273 -9.13 -0.25 -23.41
N GLU A 274 -10.24 0.48 -23.57
CA GLU A 274 -11.48 0.25 -22.82
C GLU A 274 -12.19 -1.03 -23.27
N ALA A 275 -12.23 -1.34 -24.57
CA ALA A 275 -12.83 -2.59 -25.05
C ALA A 275 -12.07 -3.84 -24.54
N SER A 276 -10.79 -3.72 -24.18
CA SER A 276 -10.02 -4.84 -23.63
C SER A 276 -10.56 -5.38 -22.31
N TRP A 277 -11.35 -4.59 -21.56
CA TRP A 277 -12.02 -5.05 -20.33
C TRP A 277 -13.10 -6.10 -20.59
N GLU A 278 -13.71 -6.08 -21.76
CA GLU A 278 -14.85 -6.95 -22.12
C GLU A 278 -14.44 -8.15 -22.96
N GLN A 279 -13.21 -8.14 -23.48
CA GLN A 279 -12.66 -9.19 -24.34
C GLN A 279 -11.83 -10.18 -23.53
N LYS A 280 -11.93 -11.47 -23.89
CA LYS A 280 -11.06 -12.50 -23.32
C LYS A 280 -9.73 -12.52 -24.04
N GLY A 281 -8.64 -12.53 -23.27
CA GLY A 281 -7.28 -12.63 -23.76
C GLY A 281 -6.63 -11.28 -24.08
N VAL A 282 -5.51 -11.36 -24.80
CA VAL A 282 -4.67 -10.20 -25.14
C VAL A 282 -5.09 -9.64 -26.49
N VAL A 283 -5.31 -8.32 -26.55
CA VAL A 283 -5.56 -7.61 -27.80
C VAL A 283 -4.29 -6.89 -28.26
N GLU A 284 -4.02 -6.96 -29.56
CA GLU A 284 -2.88 -6.26 -30.16
C GLU A 284 -3.04 -4.73 -30.05
N PRO A 285 -1.95 -3.94 -30.06
CA PRO A 285 -1.98 -2.49 -30.27
C PRO A 285 -2.74 -2.06 -31.53
N ASP A 286 -3.33 -0.86 -31.54
CA ASP A 286 -3.97 -0.25 -32.72
C ASP A 286 -3.49 1.16 -33.05
N VAL A 287 -2.54 1.68 -32.27
CA VAL A 287 -1.85 2.93 -32.57
C VAL A 287 -0.48 2.60 -33.13
N GLU A 288 -0.10 3.27 -34.22
CA GLU A 288 1.21 3.11 -34.83
C GLU A 288 2.31 3.76 -33.95
N ASP A 289 3.38 3.00 -33.70
CA ASP A 289 4.47 3.42 -32.82
C ASP A 289 5.06 4.78 -33.23
N GLY A 290 5.13 5.71 -32.28
CA GLY A 290 5.73 7.03 -32.49
C GLY A 290 4.79 8.09 -33.08
N VAL A 291 3.56 7.74 -33.46
CA VAL A 291 2.55 8.70 -33.93
C VAL A 291 1.99 9.55 -32.79
N ARG A 292 1.83 8.95 -31.61
CA ARG A 292 1.31 9.63 -30.41
C ARG A 292 2.38 9.69 -29.33
N LYS A 293 2.53 10.87 -28.71
CA LYS A 293 3.28 11.03 -27.46
C LYS A 293 2.29 10.98 -26.31
N SER A 294 2.69 10.37 -25.21
CA SER A 294 1.96 10.55 -23.95
C SER A 294 2.02 12.04 -23.60
N GLU A 295 0.86 12.66 -23.46
CA GLU A 295 0.75 14.09 -23.11
C GLU A 295 0.92 14.32 -21.61
N ILE A 296 0.75 13.26 -20.80
CA ILE A 296 0.91 13.29 -19.36
C ILE A 296 1.88 12.21 -18.94
N ILE A 297 3.01 12.65 -18.40
CA ILE A 297 4.05 11.75 -17.91
C ILE A 297 3.99 11.54 -16.39
N TYR A 298 3.15 12.27 -15.64
CA TYR A 298 3.09 12.19 -14.16
C TYR A 298 1.67 12.25 -13.60
N CYS A 299 1.46 11.56 -12.48
CA CYS A 299 0.25 11.65 -11.63
C CYS A 299 0.64 11.37 -10.16
N GLY A 300 0.02 12.04 -9.18
CA GLY A 300 0.65 12.18 -7.85
C GLY A 300 -0.27 12.12 -6.63
N GLN A 301 0.35 11.99 -5.46
CA GLN A 301 -0.32 11.84 -4.15
C GLN A 301 -1.33 12.97 -3.84
N PRO A 302 -2.28 12.77 -2.91
CA PRO A 302 -3.38 13.69 -2.64
C PRO A 302 -2.98 15.16 -2.49
N ASP A 303 -1.82 15.46 -1.92
CA ASP A 303 -1.34 16.84 -1.70
C ASP A 303 -0.50 17.44 -2.85
N GLY A 304 -0.45 16.77 -4.01
CA GLY A 304 0.43 17.14 -5.12
C GLY A 304 1.93 17.05 -4.79
N GLY A 305 2.30 16.33 -3.72
CA GLY A 305 3.65 16.39 -3.16
C GLY A 305 4.76 15.93 -4.11
N ILE A 306 5.72 16.82 -4.35
CA ILE A 306 6.98 16.54 -5.06
C ILE A 306 7.92 15.70 -4.17
N SER A 307 8.32 14.52 -4.67
CA SER A 307 9.47 13.75 -4.16
C SER A 307 9.36 13.22 -2.71
N ALA A 308 10.34 13.55 -1.86
CA ALA A 308 10.48 13.11 -0.48
C ALA A 308 9.42 13.71 0.46
N TYR A 309 8.78 14.83 0.09
CA TYR A 309 7.78 15.48 0.95
C TYR A 309 6.52 14.65 1.09
N ALA A 310 5.99 14.06 0.01
CA ALA A 310 4.82 13.18 0.11
C ALA A 310 5.10 11.96 1.01
N TRP A 311 6.32 11.43 0.91
CA TRP A 311 6.77 10.34 1.77
C TRP A 311 7.00 10.76 3.22
N TRP A 312 7.65 11.90 3.48
CA TRP A 312 7.83 12.46 4.83
C TRP A 312 6.51 12.84 5.48
N ARG A 313 5.54 13.26 4.67
CA ARG A 313 4.19 13.57 5.13
C ARG A 313 3.38 12.31 5.44
N GLY A 314 3.76 11.13 4.93
CA GLY A 314 3.10 9.86 5.25
C GLY A 314 1.99 9.44 4.27
N TRP A 315 2.00 9.96 3.04
CA TRP A 315 0.98 9.67 2.03
C TRP A 315 1.21 8.38 1.24
N ASP A 316 2.37 7.74 1.38
CA ASP A 316 2.57 6.39 0.83
C ASP A 316 2.01 5.34 1.79
N GLY A 317 1.29 4.36 1.26
CA GLY A 317 0.69 3.29 2.06
C GLY A 317 1.74 2.57 2.92
N GLU A 318 1.42 2.33 4.19
CA GLU A 318 2.26 1.52 5.07
C GLU A 318 2.26 0.05 4.62
N LEU A 319 1.15 -0.39 4.03
CA LEU A 319 0.96 -1.68 3.40
C LEU A 319 0.38 -1.51 1.99
N GLY A 320 0.69 -2.51 1.15
CA GLY A 320 0.18 -2.58 -0.21
C GLY A 320 -1.32 -2.84 -0.26
N SER A 321 -1.91 -2.72 -1.45
CA SER A 321 -3.33 -3.06 -1.65
C SER A 321 -3.57 -4.57 -1.58
N GLU A 322 -4.84 -4.96 -1.55
CA GLU A 322 -5.28 -6.36 -1.51
C GLU A 322 -4.63 -7.21 -2.63
N GLU A 323 -4.52 -6.67 -3.86
CA GLU A 323 -3.89 -7.37 -4.99
C GLU A 323 -2.39 -7.60 -4.77
N GLU A 324 -1.70 -6.65 -4.14
CA GLU A 324 -0.27 -6.77 -3.85
C GLU A 324 -0.01 -7.78 -2.74
N ILE A 325 -0.86 -7.80 -1.70
CA ILE A 325 -0.76 -8.75 -0.60
C ILE A 325 -1.09 -10.17 -1.08
N GLU A 326 -2.16 -10.35 -1.85
CA GLU A 326 -2.52 -11.65 -2.44
C GLU A 326 -1.43 -12.18 -3.36
N PHE A 327 -0.83 -11.32 -4.17
CA PHE A 327 0.33 -11.68 -5.00
C PHE A 327 1.52 -12.13 -4.14
N LEU A 328 1.93 -11.34 -3.14
CA LEU A 328 3.07 -11.68 -2.28
C LEU A 328 2.82 -12.96 -1.47
N ALA A 329 1.59 -13.18 -1.00
CA ALA A 329 1.18 -14.40 -0.32
C ALA A 329 1.27 -15.63 -1.24
N ALA A 330 0.79 -15.52 -2.48
CA ALA A 330 0.86 -16.61 -3.45
C ALA A 330 2.32 -16.92 -3.84
N VAL A 331 3.16 -15.91 -4.01
CA VAL A 331 4.60 -16.08 -4.26
C VAL A 331 5.27 -16.77 -3.07
N ALA A 332 4.99 -16.33 -1.84
CA ALA A 332 5.59 -16.93 -0.66
C ALA A 332 5.23 -18.42 -0.52
N VAL A 333 4.01 -18.81 -0.85
CA VAL A 333 3.59 -20.22 -0.86
C VAL A 333 4.32 -20.99 -1.95
N GLU A 334 4.42 -20.45 -3.16
CA GLU A 334 5.12 -21.13 -4.27
C GLU A 334 6.61 -21.33 -3.96
N GLU A 335 7.28 -20.35 -3.35
CA GLU A 335 8.69 -20.45 -2.95
C GLU A 335 8.94 -21.58 -1.95
N THR A 336 7.93 -21.96 -1.15
CA THR A 336 8.06 -23.03 -0.15
C THR A 336 7.83 -24.44 -0.68
N VAL A 337 7.45 -24.58 -1.96
CA VAL A 337 7.20 -25.89 -2.57
C VAL A 337 8.49 -26.72 -2.56
N GLY A 338 8.43 -27.90 -1.94
CA GLY A 338 9.57 -28.83 -1.86
C GLY A 338 10.54 -28.59 -0.70
N VAL A 339 10.33 -27.58 0.14
CA VAL A 339 11.18 -27.25 1.32
C VAL A 339 10.68 -27.98 2.60
N GLU A 340 10.08 -29.16 2.43
CA GLU A 340 8.91 -29.53 3.25
C GLU A 340 9.17 -30.45 4.46
N GLU A 341 10.39 -30.95 4.70
CA GLU A 341 10.63 -31.98 5.73
C GLU A 341 11.70 -31.63 6.79
N GLN A 342 12.72 -30.83 6.46
CA GLN A 342 13.87 -30.58 7.35
C GLN A 342 14.28 -29.11 7.31
N LEU A 343 14.63 -28.53 8.47
CA LEU A 343 14.96 -27.09 8.62
C LEU A 343 16.28 -26.70 7.96
N ASP A 344 17.19 -27.66 7.82
CA ASP A 344 18.46 -27.52 7.11
C ASP A 344 18.29 -27.18 5.62
N LYS A 345 17.06 -27.29 5.08
CA LYS A 345 16.70 -26.88 3.72
C LYS A 345 16.09 -25.47 3.63
N LEU A 346 15.80 -24.81 4.76
CA LEU A 346 15.33 -23.43 4.74
C LEU A 346 16.47 -22.52 4.31
N ASP A 347 16.38 -21.99 3.10
CA ASP A 347 17.13 -20.79 2.74
C ASP A 347 16.65 -19.59 3.61
N LEU A 348 17.36 -19.32 4.71
CA LEU A 348 17.10 -18.18 5.60
C LEU A 348 17.56 -16.84 5.01
N ALA A 349 18.07 -16.85 3.78
CA ALA A 349 18.13 -15.68 2.93
C ALA A 349 16.82 -15.47 2.16
N VAL A 350 15.75 -16.27 2.34
CA VAL A 350 14.45 -16.09 1.66
C VAL A 350 13.33 -15.87 2.67
N ARG A 351 12.51 -14.82 2.44
CA ARG A 351 11.47 -14.38 3.40
C ARG A 351 10.42 -15.46 3.66
N SER A 352 9.92 -16.09 2.61
CA SER A 352 8.88 -17.12 2.70
C SER A 352 9.34 -18.32 3.51
N HIS A 353 10.61 -18.70 3.39
CA HIS A 353 11.22 -19.77 4.18
C HIS A 353 11.32 -19.39 5.66
N ILE A 354 11.72 -18.16 5.97
CA ILE A 354 11.70 -17.66 7.36
C ILE A 354 10.28 -17.72 7.92
N LEU A 355 9.29 -17.24 7.16
CA LEU A 355 7.88 -17.25 7.59
C LEU A 355 7.34 -18.67 7.78
N LEU A 356 7.71 -19.62 6.91
CA LEU A 356 7.40 -21.04 7.08
C LEU A 356 8.05 -21.60 8.36
N GLY A 357 9.30 -21.23 8.63
CA GLY A 357 10.02 -21.59 9.86
C GLY A 357 9.35 -21.04 11.12
N VAL A 358 8.91 -19.79 11.10
CA VAL A 358 8.13 -19.19 12.21
C VAL A 358 6.80 -19.92 12.39
N MET A 359 6.09 -20.23 11.31
CA MET A 359 4.85 -21.01 11.37
C MET A 359 5.09 -22.38 11.99
N ARG A 360 6.23 -23.03 11.69
CA ARG A 360 6.63 -24.29 12.32
C ARG A 360 6.94 -24.13 13.81
N ALA A 361 7.66 -23.08 14.19
CA ALA A 361 7.92 -22.77 15.60
C ALA A 361 6.62 -22.49 16.38
N ALA A 362 5.64 -21.86 15.73
CA ALA A 362 4.32 -21.58 16.30
C ALA A 362 3.50 -22.84 16.62
N VAL A 363 3.75 -23.94 15.89
CA VAL A 363 3.11 -25.24 16.16
C VAL A 363 3.77 -25.95 17.32
N LYS A 364 5.09 -25.83 17.45
CA LYS A 364 5.86 -26.56 18.47
C LYS A 364 5.75 -25.94 19.85
N THR A 365 6.09 -26.73 20.87
CA THR A 365 6.07 -26.31 22.28
C THR A 365 7.35 -26.75 22.99
N GLY A 366 7.64 -26.13 24.15
CA GLY A 366 8.79 -26.47 24.97
C GLY A 366 10.12 -26.31 24.23
N GLN A 367 11.04 -27.25 24.43
CA GLN A 367 12.40 -27.17 23.91
C GLN A 367 12.46 -27.15 22.38
N GLU A 368 11.58 -27.89 21.69
CA GLU A 368 11.55 -27.91 20.22
C GLU A 368 11.29 -26.50 19.64
N ARG A 369 10.38 -25.73 20.25
CA ARG A 369 10.10 -24.34 19.83
C ARG A 369 11.32 -23.46 20.05
N GLU A 370 11.96 -23.56 21.20
CA GLU A 370 13.13 -22.74 21.53
C GLU A 370 14.32 -23.03 20.61
N ASP A 371 14.55 -24.30 20.27
CA ASP A 371 15.62 -24.69 19.35
C ASP A 371 15.35 -24.18 17.94
N LEU A 372 14.10 -24.27 17.46
CA LEU A 372 13.67 -23.69 16.16
C LEU A 372 13.89 -22.18 16.10
N LEU A 373 13.47 -21.46 17.14
CA LEU A 373 13.62 -20.01 17.19
C LEU A 373 15.10 -19.60 17.21
N ARG A 374 15.95 -20.34 17.94
CA ARG A 374 17.41 -20.09 17.97
C ARG A 374 18.08 -20.35 16.62
N GLU A 375 17.65 -21.39 15.90
CA GLU A 375 18.15 -21.69 14.56
C GLU A 375 17.75 -20.58 13.57
N LEU A 376 16.48 -20.17 13.58
CA LEU A 376 16.00 -19.05 12.78
C LEU A 376 16.75 -17.77 13.10
N GLU A 377 16.92 -17.46 14.39
CA GLU A 377 17.63 -16.27 14.84
C GLU A 377 19.06 -16.23 14.30
N THR A 378 19.80 -17.32 14.51
CA THR A 378 21.18 -17.46 14.06
C THR A 378 21.29 -17.34 12.54
N GLY A 379 20.46 -18.07 11.80
CA GLY A 379 20.52 -18.09 10.35
C GLY A 379 20.04 -16.80 9.69
N MET A 380 19.07 -16.10 10.27
CA MET A 380 18.63 -14.77 9.82
C MET A 380 19.71 -13.70 10.01
N VAL A 381 20.49 -13.78 11.09
CA VAL A 381 21.64 -12.89 11.33
C VAL A 381 22.77 -13.22 10.37
N GLN A 382 23.09 -14.51 10.19
CA GLN A 382 24.14 -14.96 9.28
C GLN A 382 23.84 -14.63 7.82
N SER A 383 22.58 -14.76 7.40
CA SER A 383 22.14 -14.35 6.05
C SER A 383 22.13 -12.83 5.87
N GLY A 384 22.36 -12.08 6.96
CA GLY A 384 22.35 -10.62 6.97
C GLY A 384 20.98 -10.01 6.73
N ARG A 385 19.91 -10.83 6.78
CA ARG A 385 18.52 -10.43 6.53
C ARG A 385 17.96 -9.50 7.59
N ILE A 386 18.49 -9.50 8.78
CA ILE A 386 18.10 -8.58 9.85
C ILE A 386 19.30 -8.39 10.77
N LYS A 387 19.41 -7.22 11.39
CA LYS A 387 20.47 -6.99 12.36
C LYS A 387 20.22 -7.81 13.62
N GLU A 388 21.31 -8.26 14.23
CA GLU A 388 21.31 -9.08 15.45
C GLU A 388 20.53 -8.42 16.61
N ASP A 389 20.58 -7.10 16.75
CA ASP A 389 19.84 -6.37 17.80
C ASP A 389 18.31 -6.42 17.62
N ARG A 390 17.81 -7.04 16.54
CA ARG A 390 16.43 -6.87 16.07
C ARG A 390 15.73 -8.17 15.69
N VAL A 391 16.50 -9.23 15.47
CA VAL A 391 15.97 -10.53 15.02
C VAL A 391 15.04 -11.17 16.04
N GLY A 392 15.41 -11.20 17.32
CA GLY A 392 14.59 -11.80 18.37
C GLY A 392 13.25 -11.08 18.56
N LEU A 393 13.23 -9.75 18.41
CA LEU A 393 11.98 -8.97 18.41
C LEU A 393 11.11 -9.34 17.20
N TRP A 394 11.70 -9.41 16.00
CA TRP A 394 10.97 -9.80 14.79
C TRP A 394 10.34 -11.19 14.93
N LEU A 395 11.12 -12.18 15.39
CA LEU A 395 10.64 -13.55 15.57
C LEU A 395 9.48 -13.61 16.55
N ARG A 396 9.56 -12.88 17.67
CA ARG A 396 8.48 -12.83 18.67
C ARG A 396 7.18 -12.27 18.08
N GLU A 397 7.26 -11.17 17.34
CA GLU A 397 6.08 -10.53 16.74
C GLU A 397 5.47 -11.41 15.63
N ALA A 398 6.29 -11.96 14.74
CA ALA A 398 5.83 -12.86 13.69
C ALA A 398 5.18 -14.13 14.28
N LEU A 399 5.76 -14.67 15.36
CA LEU A 399 5.24 -15.80 16.10
C LEU A 399 3.89 -15.47 16.74
N GLY A 400 3.75 -14.30 17.37
CA GLY A 400 2.50 -13.84 17.97
C GLY A 400 1.36 -13.68 16.95
N VAL A 401 1.69 -13.33 15.70
CA VAL A 401 0.73 -13.28 14.59
C VAL A 401 0.32 -14.68 14.13
N MET A 402 1.26 -15.62 14.02
CA MET A 402 1.01 -16.95 13.45
C MET A 402 0.38 -17.94 14.44
N GLU A 403 0.72 -17.82 15.72
CA GLU A 403 0.33 -18.78 16.78
C GLU A 403 -1.19 -18.99 16.89
N PRO A 404 -2.06 -17.96 16.87
CA PRO A 404 -3.51 -18.16 16.92
C PRO A 404 -4.06 -19.06 15.80
N TYR A 405 -3.49 -18.99 14.60
CA TYR A 405 -3.97 -19.71 13.42
C TYR A 405 -3.60 -21.19 13.45
N VAL A 406 -2.41 -21.52 13.95
CA VAL A 406 -1.87 -22.90 13.89
C VAL A 406 -2.15 -23.72 15.16
N ARG A 407 -2.76 -23.11 16.19
CA ARG A 407 -3.19 -23.80 17.42
C ARG A 407 -4.06 -25.02 17.16
N ILE A 408 -4.84 -25.00 16.07
CA ILE A 408 -5.70 -26.11 15.66
C ILE A 408 -4.93 -27.41 15.37
N TRP A 409 -3.61 -27.34 15.19
CA TRP A 409 -2.77 -28.50 14.89
C TRP A 409 -2.13 -29.14 16.13
N GLU A 410 -2.33 -28.57 17.33
CA GLU A 410 -2.00 -29.20 18.63
C GLU A 410 -0.57 -29.79 18.73
N GLY A 411 0.43 -29.14 18.14
CA GLY A 411 1.84 -29.62 18.16
C GLY A 411 2.25 -30.51 16.98
N VAL A 412 1.27 -30.94 16.18
CA VAL A 412 1.48 -31.81 15.01
C VAL A 412 1.68 -30.94 13.77
N TRP A 413 2.79 -31.16 13.05
CA TRP A 413 3.04 -30.45 11.80
C TRP A 413 2.25 -31.13 10.67
N PRO A 414 1.35 -30.42 9.95
CA PRO A 414 0.45 -31.08 9.02
C PRO A 414 1.11 -31.36 7.66
N ASP A 415 0.35 -31.94 6.74
CA ASP A 415 0.81 -32.20 5.38
C ASP A 415 1.06 -30.93 4.57
N ALA A 416 1.69 -31.09 3.40
CA ALA A 416 2.07 -29.99 2.53
C ALA A 416 0.90 -29.10 2.10
N GLU A 417 -0.24 -29.69 1.78
CA GLU A 417 -1.38 -28.95 1.25
C GLU A 417 -2.05 -28.11 2.33
N GLU A 418 -2.25 -28.68 3.52
CA GLU A 418 -2.79 -27.96 4.66
C GLU A 418 -1.87 -26.82 5.13
N ARG A 419 -0.56 -27.07 5.17
CA ARG A 419 0.44 -26.03 5.51
C ARG A 419 0.41 -24.87 4.53
N ARG A 420 0.38 -25.14 3.21
CA ARG A 420 0.33 -24.10 2.18
C ARG A 420 -0.94 -23.28 2.26
N LYS A 421 -2.10 -23.92 2.47
CA LYS A 421 -3.38 -23.23 2.66
C LYS A 421 -3.34 -22.31 3.87
N MET A 422 -2.85 -22.80 5.01
CA MET A 422 -2.75 -22.01 6.23
C MET A 422 -1.76 -20.86 6.10
N LEU A 423 -0.57 -21.12 5.54
CA LEU A 423 0.42 -20.08 5.29
C LEU A 423 -0.17 -18.98 4.41
N ARG A 424 -0.85 -19.33 3.32
CA ARG A 424 -1.53 -18.35 2.46
C ARG A 424 -2.56 -17.54 3.25
N HIS A 425 -3.42 -18.21 4.02
CA HIS A 425 -4.48 -17.58 4.79
C HIS A 425 -3.92 -16.56 5.80
N ILE A 426 -2.91 -16.96 6.58
CA ILE A 426 -2.21 -16.08 7.52
C ILE A 426 -1.65 -14.86 6.79
N LEU A 427 -0.93 -15.08 5.68
CA LEU A 427 -0.22 -14.01 4.97
C LEU A 427 -1.17 -13.01 4.29
N VAL A 428 -2.32 -13.48 3.80
CA VAL A 428 -3.35 -12.61 3.23
C VAL A 428 -3.99 -11.74 4.30
N GLU A 429 -4.33 -12.31 5.47
CA GLU A 429 -4.92 -11.54 6.56
C GLU A 429 -3.89 -10.63 7.27
N ASN A 430 -2.61 -11.01 7.22
CA ASN A 430 -1.52 -10.36 7.94
C ASN A 430 -0.42 -9.87 7.01
N GLY A 431 -0.80 -9.05 6.02
CA GLY A 431 0.12 -8.47 5.02
C GLY A 431 1.32 -7.70 5.62
N GLN A 432 1.24 -7.26 6.88
CA GLN A 432 2.36 -6.68 7.62
C GLN A 432 3.59 -7.58 7.67
N LEU A 433 3.42 -8.91 7.60
CA LEU A 433 4.53 -9.87 7.52
C LEU A 433 5.41 -9.66 6.26
N PHE A 434 4.91 -8.94 5.25
CA PHE A 434 5.65 -8.56 4.04
C PHE A 434 6.23 -7.13 4.06
N ALA A 435 6.01 -6.35 5.10
CA ALA A 435 6.38 -4.94 5.14
C ALA A 435 7.90 -4.70 5.10
N ARG A 436 8.34 -3.46 5.39
CA ARG A 436 9.74 -3.03 5.47
C ARG A 436 9.99 -2.00 6.60
N TRP A 437 10.47 -2.45 7.76
CA TRP A 437 10.91 -1.74 8.99
C TRP A 437 11.87 -0.56 8.78
N LYS A 438 11.31 0.60 9.05
CA LYS A 438 11.97 1.61 9.85
C LYS A 438 11.06 1.84 11.05
N PRO A 439 11.58 2.01 12.27
CA PRO A 439 10.81 2.69 13.30
C PRO A 439 10.44 4.05 12.72
N SER A 440 9.15 4.32 12.55
CA SER A 440 8.75 5.72 12.59
C SER A 440 9.01 6.18 14.01
N PRO A 441 9.70 7.31 14.24
CA PRO A 441 9.82 7.89 15.58
C PRO A 441 8.47 8.14 16.27
N HIS A 442 7.39 8.12 15.49
CA HIS A 442 6.04 8.55 15.85
C HIS A 442 5.03 7.39 15.97
N LEU A 443 5.28 6.26 15.30
CA LEU A 443 4.36 5.12 15.29
C LEU A 443 4.79 4.12 16.35
N LYS A 444 3.93 3.87 17.34
CA LYS A 444 4.16 2.88 18.40
C LYS A 444 3.93 1.43 17.93
N GLU A 445 3.65 1.20 16.65
CA GLU A 445 3.39 -0.13 16.08
C GLU A 445 4.32 -0.48 14.91
N PHE A 446 4.47 -1.80 14.68
CA PHE A 446 5.54 -2.40 13.89
C PHE A 446 5.29 -2.37 12.37
N SER A 447 6.34 -2.03 11.62
CA SER A 447 6.53 -2.40 10.21
C SER A 447 7.81 -3.26 10.13
N PHE A 448 7.91 -4.28 9.26
CA PHE A 448 8.93 -5.38 9.36
C PHE A 448 9.97 -5.40 8.20
N VAL A 449 11.28 -5.06 8.31
CA VAL A 449 12.25 -4.98 7.17
C VAL A 449 13.07 -6.23 7.21
N LEU A 450 13.27 -6.81 6.02
CA LEU A 450 14.43 -7.62 5.73
C LEU A 450 15.50 -6.75 5.05
N SER A 451 16.70 -6.73 5.61
CA SER A 451 17.93 -6.31 4.95
C SER A 451 18.18 -7.15 3.68
N PRO A 452 18.97 -6.61 2.72
CA PRO A 452 19.51 -7.42 1.64
C PRO A 452 20.26 -8.63 2.20
N PRO A 453 20.24 -9.79 1.55
CA PRO A 453 21.12 -10.89 1.93
C PRO A 453 22.59 -10.44 1.85
N VAL A 454 23.41 -10.88 2.80
CA VAL A 454 24.87 -10.67 2.77
C VAL A 454 25.47 -11.74 1.86
N TYR A 455 26.02 -11.31 0.73
CA TYR A 455 26.76 -12.21 -0.16
C TYR A 455 28.16 -12.42 0.41
N GLN A 456 28.52 -13.66 0.72
CA GLN A 456 29.92 -14.04 0.87
C GLN A 456 30.52 -14.04 -0.55
N GLY A 457 31.43 -13.09 -0.80
CA GLY A 457 32.12 -12.93 -2.08
C GLY A 457 33.19 -13.98 -2.33
#